data_AF-V8NI37-F1
#
_entry.id   AF-V8NI37-F1
#
_cell.length_a   1.000
_cell.length_b   1.000
_cell.length_c   1.000
_cell.angle_alpha   90.00
_cell.angle_beta   90.00
_cell.angle_gamma   90.00
#
_symmetry.space_group_name_H-M   'P 1'
#
loop_
_entity.id
_entity.type
_entity.pdbx_description
1 polymer ?
#
loop_
_entity_poly.entity_id
_entity_poly.type
_entity_poly.pdbx_seq_one_letter_code
_entity_poly.pdbx_strand_id
1 'polypeptide(L)'
;MARHVPLYRALLELLRAIASCTSMVPLLLPLTGENGEEEEEQLESQASVGTLLAKMKTCVDTYTNRLRSKKDKSKPGVKSETSDQEPEGLTLLVPDIQRTAEIVYAATTSLRQANQERKLAESSKKAAMKPKPLSVLRSLEEKYVAVMKKLQF
;
A
#
# COMPACT_ATOMS: atom_id res chain seq x y z
N MET A 1 -14.63 0.62 -25.47
CA MET A 1 -14.41 0.85 -24.02
C MET A 1 -14.33 -0.47 -23.22
N ALA A 2 -15.20 -1.47 -23.44
CA ALA A 2 -15.19 -2.77 -22.72
C ALA A 2 -13.91 -3.63 -22.84
N ARG A 3 -13.00 -3.31 -23.77
CA ARG A 3 -11.75 -4.06 -23.99
C ARG A 3 -10.75 -3.97 -22.83
N HIS A 4 -10.88 -2.96 -21.97
CA HIS A 4 -9.93 -2.73 -20.87
C HIS A 4 -10.36 -3.33 -19.54
N VAL A 5 -11.61 -3.80 -19.40
CA VAL A 5 -12.12 -4.39 -18.15
C VAL A 5 -11.30 -5.61 -17.72
N PRO A 6 -10.96 -6.58 -18.59
CA PRO A 6 -10.09 -7.69 -18.20
C PRO A 6 -8.72 -7.24 -17.71
N LEU A 7 -8.15 -6.19 -18.32
CA LEU A 7 -6.86 -5.62 -17.91
C LEU A 7 -6.95 -4.99 -16.53
N TYR A 8 -7.99 -4.19 -16.25
CA TYR A 8 -8.18 -3.60 -14.92
C TYR A 8 -8.37 -4.68 -13.86
N ARG A 9 -9.13 -5.74 -14.15
CA ARG A 9 -9.30 -6.87 -13.22
C ARG A 9 -8.00 -7.60 -12.96
N ALA A 10 -7.20 -7.88 -14.01
CA ALA A 10 -5.89 -8.51 -13.85
C ALA A 10 -4.94 -7.65 -13.00
N LEU A 11 -4.96 -6.32 -13.17
CA LEU A 11 -4.17 -5.40 -12.36
C LEU A 11 -4.63 -5.41 -10.89
N LEU A 12 -5.94 -5.36 -10.64
CA LEU A 12 -6.47 -5.43 -9.28
C LEU A 12 -6.15 -6.76 -8.61
N GLU A 13 -6.18 -7.86 -9.36
CA GLU A 13 -5.80 -9.19 -8.86
C GLU A 13 -4.31 -9.25 -8.51
N LEU A 14 -3.44 -8.67 -9.34
CA LEU A 14 -2.02 -8.54 -9.04
C LEU A 14 -1.79 -7.74 -7.74
N LEU A 15 -2.49 -6.63 -7.55
CA LEU A 15 -2.38 -5.84 -6.32
C LEU A 15 -2.83 -6.62 -5.08
N ARG A 16 -3.88 -7.43 -5.18
CA ARG A 16 -4.30 -8.34 -4.10
C ARG A 16 -3.24 -9.40 -3.81
N ALA A 17 -2.64 -9.98 -4.84
CA ALA A 17 -1.57 -10.96 -4.69
C ALA A 17 -0.35 -10.36 -3.97
N ILE A 18 0.07 -9.15 -4.36
CA ILE A 18 1.15 -8.42 -3.66
C ILE A 18 0.77 -8.15 -2.20
N ALA A 19 -0.47 -7.71 -1.93
CA ALA A 19 -0.94 -7.45 -0.58
C ALA A 19 -1.03 -8.71 0.30
N SER A 20 -1.24 -9.89 -0.30
CA SER A 20 -1.26 -11.17 0.41
C SER A 20 0.13 -11.68 0.82
N CYS A 21 1.18 -11.19 0.15
CA CYS A 21 2.56 -11.58 0.41
C CYS A 21 3.24 -10.51 1.29
N THR A 22 3.37 -10.77 2.59
CA THR A 22 3.89 -9.80 3.58
C THR A 22 5.25 -9.20 3.22
N SER A 23 6.14 -9.97 2.58
CA SER A 23 7.44 -9.50 2.11
C SER A 23 7.36 -8.54 0.92
N MET A 24 6.25 -8.52 0.19
CA MET A 24 6.02 -7.65 -0.97
C MET A 24 5.16 -6.42 -0.65
N VAL A 25 4.45 -6.40 0.48
CA VAL A 25 3.65 -5.24 0.93
C VAL A 25 4.44 -3.92 0.93
N PRO A 26 5.75 -3.86 1.26
CA PRO A 26 6.52 -2.62 1.14
C PRO A 26 6.49 -1.99 -0.26
N LEU A 27 6.30 -2.77 -1.32
CA LEU A 27 6.20 -2.27 -2.70
C LEU A 27 4.90 -1.48 -2.96
N LEU A 28 3.90 -1.60 -2.09
CA LEU A 28 2.63 -0.87 -2.17
C LEU A 28 2.71 0.49 -1.46
N LEU A 29 3.75 0.71 -0.64
CA LEU A 29 3.97 1.97 0.04
C LEU A 29 4.53 3.01 -0.94
N PRO A 30 4.38 4.31 -0.63
CA PRO A 30 5.04 5.37 -1.37
C PRO A 30 6.55 5.10 -1.50
N LEU A 31 7.11 5.25 -2.70
CA LEU A 31 8.54 5.10 -2.93
C LEU A 31 9.25 6.29 -2.28
N THR A 32 9.83 6.09 -1.10
CA THR A 32 10.66 7.10 -0.45
C THR A 32 11.84 7.41 -1.36
N GLY A 33 11.80 8.58 -2.01
CA GLY A 33 12.99 9.13 -2.64
C GLY A 33 14.09 9.33 -1.60
N GLU A 34 15.34 9.22 -2.02
CA GLU A 34 16.57 9.25 -1.21
C GLU A 34 16.78 10.48 -0.29
N ASN A 35 15.81 11.38 -0.18
CA ASN A 35 15.86 12.51 0.75
C ASN A 35 15.07 12.18 2.01
N GLY A 36 15.80 11.83 3.07
CA GLY A 36 15.25 11.82 4.42
C GLY A 36 14.73 13.20 4.83
N GLU A 37 13.81 13.17 5.81
CA GLU A 37 13.48 14.29 6.69
C GLU A 37 12.40 15.29 6.24
N GLU A 38 11.30 14.85 5.61
CA GLU A 38 10.04 15.63 5.57
C GLU A 38 8.82 14.71 5.74
N GLU A 39 8.60 14.24 6.99
CA GLU A 39 7.80 13.03 7.29
C GLU A 39 6.26 13.15 7.33
N GLU A 40 5.62 14.32 7.16
CA GLU A 40 4.14 14.38 7.28
C GLU A 40 3.36 15.08 6.16
N GLU A 41 3.91 16.09 5.47
CA GLU A 41 3.15 16.85 4.46
C GLU A 41 3.35 16.39 2.99
N GLN A 42 4.42 15.65 2.67
CA GLN A 42 4.70 15.19 1.31
C GLN A 42 4.04 13.85 0.91
N LEU A 43 3.42 13.15 1.86
CA LEU A 43 2.77 11.85 1.65
C LEU A 43 1.58 11.94 0.66
N GLU A 44 0.96 13.10 0.51
CA GLU A 44 -0.12 13.31 -0.48
C GLU A 44 0.40 13.49 -1.91
N SER A 45 1.63 13.98 -2.10
CA SER A 45 2.22 14.27 -3.41
C SER A 45 2.93 13.05 -4.02
N GLN A 46 3.38 12.12 -3.17
CA GLN A 46 4.07 10.92 -3.63
C GLN A 46 3.06 9.94 -4.25
N ALA A 47 3.22 9.66 -5.55
CA ALA A 47 2.38 8.71 -6.26
C ALA A 47 2.48 7.33 -5.58
N SER A 48 1.38 6.88 -4.97
CA SER A 48 1.29 5.58 -4.29
C SER A 48 0.09 4.78 -4.78
N VAL A 49 0.17 3.45 -4.63
CA VAL A 49 -0.94 2.55 -4.97
C VAL A 49 -2.17 2.85 -4.13
N GLY A 50 -1.99 3.19 -2.84
CA GLY A 50 -3.08 3.59 -1.94
C GLY A 50 -3.82 4.85 -2.43
N THR A 51 -3.08 5.90 -2.80
CA THR A 51 -3.66 7.14 -3.33
C THR A 51 -4.41 6.91 -4.64
N LEU A 52 -3.88 6.05 -5.53
CA LEU A 52 -4.54 5.68 -6.77
C LEU A 52 -5.87 4.94 -6.52
N LEU A 53 -5.88 3.93 -5.65
CA LEU A 53 -7.07 3.15 -5.32
C LEU A 53 -8.16 4.04 -4.68
N ALA A 54 -7.77 4.97 -3.81
CA ALA A 54 -8.70 5.95 -3.24
C ALA A 54 -9.35 6.83 -4.32
N LYS A 55 -8.56 7.36 -5.26
CA LYS A 55 -9.07 8.13 -6.41
C LYS A 55 -10.01 7.30 -7.29
N MET A 56 -9.62 6.06 -7.62
CA MET A 56 -10.45 5.14 -8.39
C MET A 56 -11.79 4.85 -7.71
N LYS A 57 -11.77 4.62 -6.38
CA LYS A 57 -12.99 4.45 -5.58
C LYS A 57 -13.90 5.69 -5.67
N THR A 58 -13.36 6.89 -5.47
CA THR A 58 -14.14 8.15 -5.56
C THR A 58 -14.76 8.36 -6.95
N CYS A 59 -14.01 8.08 -8.02
CA CYS A 59 -14.52 8.16 -9.39
C CYS A 59 -15.71 7.20 -9.61
N VAL A 60 -15.57 5.96 -9.14
CA VAL A 60 -16.60 4.92 -9.25
C VAL A 60 -17.83 5.24 -8.40
N ASP A 61 -17.64 5.70 -7.16
CA ASP A 61 -18.72 6.08 -6.25
C ASP A 61 -19.53 7.25 -6.86
N THR A 62 -18.85 8.24 -7.44
CA THR A 62 -19.49 9.37 -8.14
C THR A 62 -20.30 8.90 -9.35
N TYR A 63 -19.76 7.99 -10.16
CA TYR A 63 -20.45 7.43 -11.32
C TYR A 63 -21.70 6.63 -10.92
N THR A 64 -21.57 5.77 -9.91
CA THR A 64 -22.67 4.93 -9.38
C THR A 64 -23.78 5.80 -8.82
N ASN A 65 -23.44 6.85 -8.05
CA ASN A 65 -24.43 7.76 -7.49
C ASN A 65 -25.19 8.52 -8.59
N ARG A 66 -24.49 9.01 -9.62
CA ARG A 66 -25.11 9.67 -10.78
C ARG A 66 -26.04 8.73 -11.56
N LEU A 67 -25.65 7.46 -11.75
CA LEU A 67 -26.50 6.44 -12.37
C LEU A 67 -27.78 6.22 -11.58
N ARG A 68 -27.67 6.08 -10.26
CA ARG A 68 -28.82 5.89 -9.36
C ARG A 68 -29.76 7.09 -9.40
N SER A 69 -29.22 8.31 -9.32
CA SER A 69 -30.01 9.55 -9.38
C SER A 69 -30.70 9.78 -10.73
N LYS A 70 -30.19 9.22 -11.83
CA LYS A 70 -30.82 9.31 -13.16
C LYS A 70 -32.02 8.37 -13.29
N LYS A 71 -31.98 7.21 -12.61
CA LYS A 71 -33.06 6.20 -12.59
C LYS A 71 -34.27 6.63 -11.76
N ASP A 72 -34.07 7.40 -10.69
CA ASP A 72 -35.15 7.95 -9.86
C ASP A 72 -35.95 9.10 -10.53
N LYS A 73 -35.42 9.72 -11.60
CA LYS A 73 -36.10 10.81 -12.32
C LYS A 73 -36.80 10.39 -13.61
N SER A 74 -36.60 9.15 -14.07
CA SER A 74 -37.24 8.64 -15.28
C SER A 74 -38.61 8.03 -14.98
N LYS A 75 -39.70 8.66 -15.47
CA LYS A 75 -41.03 8.02 -15.59
C LYS A 75 -40.90 6.69 -16.37
N PRO A 76 -41.66 5.65 -16.01
CA PRO A 76 -41.63 4.38 -16.71
C PRO A 76 -42.34 4.57 -18.07
N GLY A 77 -41.59 4.63 -19.18
CA GLY A 77 -42.26 4.72 -20.48
C GLY A 77 -41.42 5.01 -21.72
N VAL A 78 -40.16 5.44 -21.60
CA VAL A 78 -39.34 5.69 -22.80
C VAL A 78 -38.25 4.64 -22.89
N LYS A 79 -38.42 3.70 -23.83
CA LYS A 79 -37.38 2.77 -24.29
C LYS A 79 -36.22 3.60 -24.83
N SER A 80 -35.18 3.78 -24.02
CA SER A 80 -33.90 4.35 -24.45
C SER A 80 -33.11 3.26 -25.16
N GLU A 81 -33.44 2.99 -26.42
CA GLU A 81 -32.56 2.24 -27.30
C GLU A 81 -31.28 3.06 -27.49
N THR A 82 -30.12 2.54 -27.02
CA THR A 82 -28.72 2.80 -27.44
C THR A 82 -27.65 2.62 -26.34
N SER A 83 -27.95 2.13 -25.12
CA SER A 83 -26.94 2.08 -24.02
C SER A 83 -26.63 0.70 -23.40
N ASP A 84 -27.16 -0.41 -23.94
CA ASP A 84 -27.26 -1.68 -23.20
C ASP A 84 -26.05 -2.64 -23.27
N GLN A 85 -24.90 -2.25 -23.83
CA GLN A 85 -23.70 -3.12 -23.84
C GLN A 85 -22.53 -2.60 -22.98
N GLU A 86 -22.66 -1.41 -22.41
CA GLU A 86 -21.65 -0.81 -21.51
C GLU A 86 -21.77 -1.13 -20.01
N PRO A 87 -22.94 -1.46 -19.40
CA PRO A 87 -23.04 -1.48 -17.95
C PRO A 87 -22.43 -2.73 -17.29
N GLU A 88 -22.38 -3.89 -17.98
CA GLU A 88 -21.98 -5.17 -17.37
C GLU A 88 -20.53 -5.19 -16.88
N GLY A 89 -19.59 -4.67 -17.69
CA GLY A 89 -18.18 -4.69 -17.34
C GLY A 89 -17.84 -3.77 -16.16
N LEU A 90 -18.52 -2.62 -16.07
CA LEU A 90 -18.33 -1.66 -14.98
C LEU A 90 -18.97 -2.14 -13.67
N THR A 91 -20.16 -2.77 -13.72
CA THR A 91 -20.81 -3.31 -12.50
C THR A 91 -19.95 -4.36 -11.82
N LEU A 92 -19.21 -5.17 -12.58
CA LEU A 92 -18.27 -6.15 -12.02
C LEU A 92 -16.99 -5.50 -11.48
N LEU A 93 -16.56 -4.38 -12.05
CA LEU A 93 -15.31 -3.72 -11.68
C LEU A 93 -15.43 -2.88 -10.41
N VAL A 94 -16.58 -2.26 -10.16
CA VAL A 94 -16.85 -1.47 -8.93
C VAL A 94 -16.54 -2.24 -7.64
N PRO A 95 -17.15 -3.41 -7.38
CA PRO A 95 -16.87 -4.17 -6.16
C PRO A 95 -15.42 -4.66 -6.12
N ASP A 96 -14.80 -4.89 -7.27
CA ASP A 96 -13.40 -5.31 -7.34
C ASP A 96 -12.45 -4.18 -6.93
N ILE A 97 -12.69 -2.94 -7.35
CA ILE A 97 -11.90 -1.78 -6.95
C ILE A 97 -12.03 -1.56 -5.45
N GLN A 98 -13.26 -1.58 -4.92
CA GLN A 98 -13.53 -1.38 -3.50
C GLN A 98 -12.83 -2.44 -2.63
N ARG A 99 -13.01 -3.72 -2.95
CA ARG A 99 -12.35 -4.83 -2.25
C ARG A 99 -10.82 -4.70 -2.27
N THR A 100 -10.25 -4.32 -3.42
CA THR A 100 -8.79 -4.19 -3.55
C THR A 100 -8.27 -3.04 -2.69
N ALA A 101 -8.98 -1.91 -2.68
CA ALA A 101 -8.64 -0.77 -1.82
C ALA A 101 -8.60 -1.16 -0.34
N GLU A 102 -9.61 -1.92 0.12
CA GLU A 102 -9.67 -2.42 1.50
C GLU A 102 -8.51 -3.36 1.84
N ILE A 103 -8.24 -4.36 0.99
CA ILE A 103 -7.15 -5.32 1.20
C ILE A 103 -5.79 -4.61 1.26
N VAL A 104 -5.53 -3.71 0.31
CA VAL A 104 -4.27 -2.96 0.24
C VAL A 104 -4.12 -2.03 1.45
N TYR A 105 -5.19 -1.34 1.86
CA TYR A 105 -5.19 -0.49 3.05
C TYR A 105 -4.92 -1.29 4.32
N ALA A 106 -5.57 -2.45 4.49
CA ALA A 106 -5.35 -3.33 5.62
C ALA A 106 -3.89 -3.82 5.67
N ALA A 107 -3.38 -4.38 4.56
CA ALA A 107 -2.02 -4.91 4.49
C ALA A 107 -0.95 -3.84 4.80
N THR A 108 -1.07 -2.66 4.19
CA THR A 108 -0.14 -1.54 4.41
C THR A 108 -0.22 -0.98 5.83
N THR A 109 -1.40 -0.94 6.43
CA THR A 109 -1.57 -0.50 7.82
C THR A 109 -1.01 -1.52 8.81
N SER A 110 -1.28 -2.81 8.61
CA SER A 110 -0.68 -3.89 9.43
C SER A 110 0.85 -3.90 9.33
N LEU A 111 1.42 -3.65 8.15
CA LEU A 111 2.87 -3.51 8.00
C LEU A 111 3.43 -2.33 8.82
N ARG A 112 2.76 -1.18 8.81
CA ARG A 112 3.18 -0.01 9.62
C ARG A 112 3.12 -0.30 11.12
N GLN A 113 2.03 -0.95 11.58
CA GLN A 113 1.87 -1.37 12.96
C GLN A 113 2.97 -2.37 13.39
N ALA A 114 3.21 -3.40 12.59
CA ALA A 114 4.26 -4.39 12.87
C ALA A 114 5.66 -3.77 12.95
N ASN A 115 5.97 -2.79 12.09
CA ASN A 115 7.23 -2.05 12.15
C ASN A 115 7.34 -1.18 13.41
N GLN A 116 6.25 -0.55 13.84
CA GLN A 116 6.21 0.24 15.07
C GLN A 116 6.39 -0.65 16.31
N GLU A 117 5.71 -1.80 16.37
CA GLU A 117 5.87 -2.80 17.44
C GLU A 117 7.31 -3.34 17.50
N ARG A 118 7.93 -3.60 16.35
CA ARG A 118 9.34 -4.00 16.26
C ARG A 118 10.27 -2.93 16.82
N LYS A 119 10.08 -1.65 16.44
CA LYS A 119 10.85 -0.52 16.98
C LYS A 119 10.69 -0.39 18.50
N LEU A 120 9.47 -0.54 19.03
CA LEU A 120 9.19 -0.48 20.47
C LEU A 120 9.77 -1.67 21.25
N ALA A 121 9.72 -2.87 20.68
CA ALA A 121 10.33 -4.05 21.28
C ALA A 121 11.86 -3.94 21.31
N GLU A 122 12.47 -3.33 20.29
CA GLU A 122 13.91 -3.12 20.21
C GLU A 122 14.39 -2.00 21.15
N SER A 123 13.65 -0.90 21.28
CA SER A 123 13.94 0.15 22.26
C SER A 123 13.78 -0.34 23.70
N SER A 124 12.78 -1.19 23.97
CA SER A 124 12.58 -1.82 25.29
C SER A 124 13.70 -2.81 25.63
N LYS A 125 14.23 -3.54 24.65
CA LYS A 125 15.43 -4.39 24.85
C LYS A 125 16.67 -3.55 25.16
N LYS A 126 16.84 -2.39 24.53
CA LYS A 126 17.92 -1.44 24.89
C LYS A 126 17.75 -0.84 26.29
N ALA A 127 16.51 -0.64 26.76
CA ALA A 127 16.22 -0.15 28.11
C ALA A 127 16.31 -1.21 29.21
N ALA A 128 16.03 -2.49 28.91
CA ALA A 128 16.08 -3.61 29.86
C ALA A 128 17.48 -4.26 29.96
N MET A 129 18.45 -3.83 29.16
CA MET A 129 19.85 -4.21 29.33
C MET A 129 20.45 -3.45 30.52
N LYS A 130 20.36 -4.04 31.71
CA LYS A 130 21.35 -3.82 32.80
C LYS A 130 22.74 -3.76 32.14
N PRO A 131 23.61 -2.76 32.42
CA PRO A 131 24.88 -2.63 31.73
C PRO A 131 25.74 -3.87 31.99
N LYS A 132 25.70 -4.83 31.07
CA LYS A 132 26.66 -5.91 30.97
C LYS A 132 27.87 -5.32 30.24
N PRO A 133 29.09 -5.53 30.76
CA PRO A 133 30.26 -4.81 30.31
C PRO A 133 30.42 -4.95 28.80
N LEU A 134 30.59 -3.80 28.12
CA LEU A 134 30.69 -3.60 26.67
C LEU A 134 31.88 -4.35 26.02
N SER A 135 32.58 -5.21 26.75
CA SER A 135 33.75 -5.95 26.28
C SER A 135 33.42 -7.09 25.31
N VAL A 136 32.16 -7.52 25.21
CA VAL A 136 31.76 -8.72 24.44
C VAL A 136 31.25 -8.41 23.02
N LEU A 137 30.90 -7.17 22.71
CA LEU A 137 30.34 -6.79 21.40
C LEU A 137 31.31 -6.00 20.51
N ARG A 138 32.60 -6.38 20.46
CA ARG A 138 33.42 -5.90 19.33
C ARG A 138 33.01 -6.61 18.05
N SER A 139 32.75 -5.85 16.99
CA SER A 139 32.49 -6.41 15.67
C SER A 139 33.69 -7.27 15.22
N LEU A 140 33.46 -8.22 14.31
CA LEU A 140 34.56 -9.03 13.75
C LEU A 140 35.66 -8.15 13.13
N GLU A 141 35.25 -7.04 12.52
CA GLU A 141 36.14 -6.02 11.95
C GLU A 141 36.98 -5.33 13.04
N GLU A 142 36.40 -4.91 14.16
CA GLU A 142 37.15 -4.29 15.26
C GLU A 142 38.14 -5.27 15.91
N LYS A 143 37.76 -6.55 16.02
CA LYS A 143 38.68 -7.59 16.49
C LYS A 143 39.84 -7.79 15.53
N TYR A 144 39.56 -7.81 14.23
CA TYR A 144 40.56 -7.92 13.18
C TYR A 144 41.52 -6.72 13.20
N VAL A 145 41.00 -5.49 13.22
CA VAL A 145 41.81 -4.26 13.26
C VAL A 145 42.68 -4.21 14.52
N ALA A 146 42.16 -4.61 15.68
CA ALA A 146 42.95 -4.63 16.93
C ALA A 146 44.12 -5.61 16.88
N VAL A 147 43.97 -6.74 16.18
CA VAL A 147 45.06 -7.70 15.96
C VAL A 147 46.07 -7.15 14.95
N MET A 148 45.59 -6.64 13.81
CA MET A 148 46.44 -6.08 12.75
C MET A 148 47.27 -4.89 13.26
N LYS A 149 46.68 -4.01 14.08
CA LYS A 149 47.37 -2.84 14.65
C LYS A 149 48.55 -3.21 15.57
N LYS A 150 48.52 -4.37 16.22
CA LYS A 150 49.65 -4.86 17.03
C LYS A 150 50.76 -5.48 16.21
N LEU A 151 50.48 -5.82 14.95
CA LEU A 151 51.40 -6.46 14.01
C LEU A 151 51.98 -5.48 12.98
N GLN A 152 51.61 -4.20 13.07
CA GLN A 152 52.23 -3.14 12.27
C GLN A 152 53.62 -2.85 12.85
N PHE A 153 54.65 -3.16 12.08
CA PHE A 153 56.04 -2.77 12.31
C PHE A 153 56.34 -1.44 11.61
#